data_AF-A0A952GC25-F1
#
_entry.id   AF-A0A952GC25-F1
#
_cell.length_a   1.000
_cell.length_b   1.000
_cell.length_c   1.000
_cell.angle_alpha   90.00
_cell.angle_beta   90.00
_cell.angle_gamma   90.00
#
_symmetry.space_group_name_H-M   'P 1'
#
loop_
_entity.id
_entity.type
_entity.pdbx_description
1 polymer ?
#
loop_
_entity_poly.entity_id
_entity_poly.type
_entity_poly.pdbx_seq_one_letter_code
_entity_poly.pdbx_strand_id
1 'polypeptide(L)'
;MKLRIEKAIYGGNGLARMTEGEQAGKAVFVPFALPGELVDAGVRASKKGFAEAELLAVIEPAPERVPALCRHFGVCGGCQYQHSVYEAQLAMKRGILRETLERAGVRQLPEIAVHAAEPWHYRNRIRLRCENNRLGYNRRGS
;
A
#
# COMPACT_ATOMS: atom_id res chain seq x y z
N MET A 1 -10.12 -14.86 0.58
CA MET A 1 -9.06 -15.85 0.86
C MET A 1 -8.10 -15.27 1.88
N LYS A 2 -7.58 -16.09 2.79
CA LYS A 2 -6.64 -15.63 3.82
C LYS A 2 -5.23 -15.51 3.25
N LEU A 3 -4.60 -14.35 3.41
CA LEU A 3 -3.25 -14.06 2.92
C LEU A 3 -2.41 -13.42 4.04
N ARG A 4 -1.18 -13.89 4.20
CA ARG A 4 -0.17 -13.21 5.02
C ARG A 4 0.56 -12.21 4.14
N ILE A 5 0.58 -10.94 4.54
CA ILE A 5 1.26 -9.88 3.78
C ILE A 5 2.75 -9.94 4.07
N GLU A 6 3.55 -10.17 3.05
CA GLU A 6 5.01 -10.32 3.15
C GLU A 6 5.69 -8.95 3.32
N LYS A 7 5.30 -7.97 2.49
CA LYS A 7 5.89 -6.64 2.47
C LYS A 7 5.03 -5.65 1.70
N ALA A 8 5.32 -4.36 1.88
CA ALA A 8 4.75 -3.31 1.03
C ALA A 8 5.56 -3.17 -0.26
N ILE A 9 4.86 -2.86 -1.35
CA ILE A 9 5.47 -2.57 -2.66
C ILE A 9 5.18 -1.11 -3.06
N TYR A 10 5.89 -0.65 -4.10
CA TYR A 10 5.64 0.65 -4.70
C TYR A 10 4.15 0.83 -5.03
N GLY A 11 3.61 2.02 -4.74
CA GLY A 11 2.18 2.32 -4.87
C GLY A 11 1.33 1.97 -3.65
N GLY A 12 1.90 1.38 -2.60
CA GLY A 12 1.27 1.20 -1.29
C GLY A 12 0.36 -0.01 -1.16
N ASN A 13 0.49 -0.97 -2.08
CA ASN A 13 -0.12 -2.28 -1.90
C ASN A 13 0.80 -3.17 -1.04
N GLY A 14 0.21 -4.07 -0.27
CA GLY A 14 0.87 -5.24 0.29
C GLY A 14 1.02 -6.33 -0.78
N LEU A 15 2.18 -6.98 -0.79
CA LEU A 15 2.46 -8.19 -1.55
C LEU A 15 2.20 -9.40 -0.63
N ALA A 16 1.43 -10.35 -1.15
CA ALA A 16 1.31 -11.70 -0.61
C ALA A 16 1.43 -12.72 -1.76
N ARG A 17 1.40 -14.00 -1.42
CA ARG A 17 1.28 -15.10 -2.39
C ARG A 17 0.10 -15.98 -2.05
N MET A 18 -0.59 -16.45 -3.08
CA MET A 18 -1.67 -17.42 -2.90
C MET A 18 -1.10 -18.68 -2.24
N THR A 19 -1.73 -19.13 -1.17
CA THR A 19 -1.27 -20.29 -0.39
C THR A 19 -1.84 -21.60 -0.92
N GLU A 20 -2.98 -21.56 -1.60
CA GLU A 20 -3.79 -22.72 -1.97
C GLU A 20 -4.37 -22.58 -3.38
N GLY A 21 -4.81 -23.72 -3.95
CA GLY A 21 -5.41 -23.81 -5.28
C GLY A 21 -4.40 -23.88 -6.43
N GLU A 22 -4.91 -23.94 -7.67
CA GLU A 22 -4.09 -24.08 -8.89
C GLU A 22 -3.12 -22.91 -9.13
N GLN A 23 -3.34 -21.78 -8.45
CA GLN A 23 -2.52 -20.58 -8.55
C GLN A 23 -1.61 -20.38 -7.34
N ALA A 24 -1.37 -21.42 -6.53
CA ALA A 24 -0.44 -21.35 -5.39
C ALA A 24 0.93 -20.76 -5.80
N GLY A 25 1.48 -19.88 -4.97
CA GLY A 25 2.72 -19.15 -5.22
C GLY A 25 2.58 -17.88 -6.09
N LYS A 26 1.44 -17.68 -6.75
CA LYS A 26 1.16 -16.47 -7.54
C LYS A 26 1.12 -15.24 -6.64
N ALA A 27 1.79 -14.17 -7.08
CA ALA A 27 1.80 -12.90 -6.36
C ALA A 27 0.41 -12.27 -6.34
N VAL A 28 0.00 -11.75 -5.18
CA VAL A 28 -1.26 -11.04 -4.97
C VAL A 28 -0.96 -9.66 -4.39
N PHE A 29 -1.52 -8.63 -5.01
CA PHE A 29 -1.41 -7.25 -4.53
C PHE A 29 -2.69 -6.85 -3.81
N VAL A 30 -2.57 -6.59 -2.51
CA VAL A 30 -3.69 -6.24 -1.63
C VAL A 30 -3.49 -4.79 -1.15
N PRO A 31 -4.38 -3.86 -1.48
CA PRO A 31 -4.25 -2.49 -0.99
C PRO A 31 -4.58 -2.35 0.48
N PHE A 32 -4.02 -1.31 1.10
CA PHE A 32 -4.31 -0.94 2.49
C PHE A 32 -4.00 -2.03 3.52
N ALA A 33 -3.12 -2.95 3.14
CA ALA A 33 -2.65 -4.05 3.97
C ALA A 33 -1.17 -3.83 4.30
N LEU A 34 -0.82 -3.99 5.57
CA LEU A 34 0.53 -3.78 6.09
C LEU A 34 1.33 -5.09 6.12
N PRO A 35 2.67 -5.01 6.04
CA PRO A 35 3.53 -6.18 6.27
C PRO A 35 3.20 -6.88 7.60
N GLY A 36 3.23 -8.22 7.60
CA GLY A 36 2.95 -9.04 8.78
C GLY A 36 1.47 -9.35 9.01
N GLU A 37 0.55 -8.61 8.38
CA GLU A 37 -0.89 -8.81 8.59
C GLU A 37 -1.40 -10.13 8.01
N LEU A 38 -2.31 -10.76 8.73
CA LEU A 38 -3.22 -11.75 8.15
C LEU A 38 -4.48 -11.04 7.69
N VAL A 39 -4.80 -11.12 6.40
CA VAL A 39 -5.96 -10.45 5.82
C VAL A 39 -6.86 -11.43 5.10
N ASP A 40 -8.15 -11.13 5.06
CA ASP A 40 -9.06 -11.72 4.08
C ASP A 40 -9.13 -10.81 2.85
N ALA A 41 -8.85 -11.39 1.68
CA ALA A 41 -8.75 -10.68 0.42
C ALA A 41 -9.60 -11.34 -0.68
N GLY A 42 -10.29 -10.52 -1.47
CA GLY A 42 -11.07 -10.95 -2.64
C GLY A 42 -10.31 -10.66 -3.93
N VAL A 43 -10.13 -11.64 -4.83
CA VAL A 43 -9.48 -11.37 -6.13
C VAL A 43 -10.41 -10.54 -6.99
N ARG A 44 -9.94 -9.38 -7.41
CA ARG A 44 -10.66 -8.49 -8.33
C ARG A 44 -10.28 -8.74 -9.78
N ALA A 45 -9.00 -9.01 -10.04
CA ALA A 45 -8.50 -9.28 -11.38
C ALA A 45 -7.30 -10.24 -11.31
N SER A 46 -7.30 -11.25 -12.17
CA SER A 46 -6.19 -12.19 -12.30
C SER A 46 -5.44 -11.93 -13.60
N LYS A 47 -4.18 -11.52 -13.52
CA LYS A 47 -3.29 -11.28 -14.67
C LYS A 47 -2.29 -12.44 -14.79
N LYS A 48 -1.52 -12.50 -15.88
CA LYS A 48 -0.55 -13.59 -16.13
C LYS A 48 0.48 -13.74 -15.00
N GLY A 49 1.04 -12.64 -14.50
CA GLY A 49 2.11 -12.65 -13.50
C GLY A 49 1.67 -12.40 -12.05
N PHE A 50 0.49 -11.83 -11.83
CA PHE A 50 0.00 -11.47 -10.49
C PHE A 50 -1.52 -11.36 -10.47
N ALA A 51 -2.11 -11.36 -9.29
CA ALA A 51 -3.51 -11.03 -9.06
C ALA A 51 -3.62 -9.70 -8.31
N GLU A 52 -4.63 -8.92 -8.66
CA GLU A 52 -5.06 -7.75 -7.88
C GLU A 52 -6.22 -8.19 -7.01
N ALA A 53 -6.15 -7.86 -5.73
CA ALA A 53 -7.20 -8.15 -4.78
C ALA A 53 -7.69 -6.87 -4.10
N GLU A 54 -8.87 -6.97 -3.50
CA GLU A 54 -9.38 -6.02 -2.53
C GLU A 54 -9.22 -6.58 -1.12
N LEU A 55 -8.99 -5.68 -0.16
CA LEU A 55 -8.95 -6.01 1.26
C LEU A 55 -10.39 -6.08 1.78
N LEU A 56 -10.83 -7.26 2.20
CA LEU A 56 -12.17 -7.46 2.77
C LEU A 56 -12.12 -7.25 4.30
N ALA A 57 -11.13 -7.84 4.96
CA ALA A 57 -10.92 -7.69 6.40
C ALA A 57 -9.46 -7.85 6.78
N VAL A 58 -9.06 -7.20 7.87
CA VAL A 58 -7.80 -7.49 8.56
C VAL A 58 -8.12 -8.43 9.72
N ILE A 59 -7.59 -9.65 9.67
CA ILE A 59 -7.86 -10.70 10.66
C ILE A 59 -6.88 -10.59 11.82
N GLU A 60 -5.59 -10.41 11.50
CA GLU A 60 -4.54 -10.14 12.47
C GLU A 60 -3.85 -8.83 12.08
N PRO A 61 -4.14 -7.71 12.76
CA PRO A 61 -3.53 -6.43 12.45
C PRO A 61 -2.06 -6.40 12.87
N ALA A 62 -1.25 -5.67 12.10
CA ALA A 62 0.12 -5.38 12.48
C ALA A 62 0.14 -4.37 13.65
N PRO A 63 1.12 -4.42 14.57
CA PRO A 63 1.26 -3.44 15.65
C PRO A 63 1.30 -1.98 15.16
N GLU A 64 1.80 -1.77 13.95
CA GLU A 64 1.93 -0.47 13.29
C GLU A 64 0.60 0.04 12.70
N ARG A 65 -0.47 -0.76 12.70
CA ARG A 65 -1.77 -0.35 12.16
C ARG A 65 -2.43 0.67 13.09
N VAL A 66 -2.85 1.78 12.51
CA VAL A 66 -3.66 2.80 13.19
C VAL A 66 -4.90 3.16 12.38
N PRO A 67 -5.96 3.67 13.02
CA PRO A 67 -7.08 4.25 12.29
C PRO A 67 -6.61 5.43 11.43
N ALA A 68 -7.04 5.47 10.17
CA ALA A 68 -6.74 6.61 9.30
C ALA A 68 -7.51 7.86 9.75
N LEU A 69 -6.82 9.00 9.90
CA LEU A 69 -7.46 10.25 10.33
C LEU A 69 -8.39 10.85 9.26
N CYS A 70 -8.08 10.68 7.98
CA CYS A 70 -8.94 11.18 6.91
C CYS A 70 -10.12 10.25 6.69
N ARG A 71 -11.34 10.75 6.92
CA ARG A 71 -12.61 10.05 6.62
C ARG A 71 -12.76 9.58 5.16
N HIS A 72 -11.97 10.12 4.24
CA HIS A 72 -12.01 9.76 2.81
C HIS A 72 -10.94 8.72 2.43
N PHE A 73 -10.07 8.34 3.37
CA PHE A 73 -9.06 7.30 3.16
C PHE A 73 -9.73 5.96 2.78
N GLY A 74 -9.07 5.16 1.95
CA GLY A 74 -9.65 3.92 1.41
C GLY A 74 -10.39 4.11 0.09
N VAL A 75 -11.07 5.25 -0.10
CA VAL A 75 -11.82 5.57 -1.34
C VAL A 75 -11.10 6.59 -2.20
N CYS A 76 -10.69 7.71 -1.61
CA CYS A 76 -9.92 8.77 -2.28
C CYS A 76 -8.54 8.24 -2.72
N GLY A 77 -8.14 8.50 -3.97
CA GLY A 77 -6.85 8.08 -4.51
C GLY A 77 -5.63 8.86 -4.01
N GLY A 78 -5.84 9.82 -3.09
CA GLY A 78 -4.79 10.78 -2.71
C GLY A 78 -3.76 10.29 -1.70
N CYS A 79 -4.08 9.29 -0.87
CA CYS A 79 -3.22 8.79 0.21
C CYS A 79 -3.21 7.26 0.22
N GLN A 80 -2.05 6.67 0.48
CA GLN A 80 -1.86 5.21 0.45
C GLN A 80 -1.65 4.60 1.84
N TYR A 81 -1.06 5.34 2.80
CA TYR A 81 -0.50 4.76 4.03
C TYR A 81 -1.10 5.27 5.36
N GLN A 82 -2.22 6.02 5.35
CA GLN A 82 -2.75 6.60 6.60
C GLN A 82 -3.20 5.55 7.65
N HIS A 83 -3.30 4.29 7.26
CA HIS A 83 -3.61 3.16 8.14
C HIS A 83 -2.37 2.63 8.89
N SER A 84 -1.26 3.37 8.89
CA SER A 84 0.03 2.98 9.48
C SER A 84 0.67 4.14 10.23
N VAL A 85 1.31 3.86 11.37
CA VAL A 85 2.14 4.84 12.08
C VAL A 85 3.24 5.38 11.16
N TYR A 86 3.65 6.63 11.37
CA TYR A 86 4.50 7.35 10.43
C TYR A 86 5.86 6.68 10.23
N GLU A 87 6.45 6.17 11.31
CA GLU A 87 7.73 5.47 11.35
C GLU A 87 7.72 4.25 10.42
N ALA A 88 6.62 3.49 10.43
CA ALA A 88 6.43 2.34 9.56
C ALA A 88 6.27 2.77 8.08
N GLN A 89 5.64 3.91 7.81
CA GLN A 89 5.59 4.47 6.45
C GLN A 89 6.99 4.79 5.91
N LEU A 90 7.84 5.37 6.75
CA LEU A 90 9.23 5.69 6.39
C LEU A 90 10.04 4.41 6.14
N ALA A 91 9.91 3.41 7.01
CA ALA A 91 10.56 2.12 6.86
C ALA A 91 10.14 1.40 5.56
N MET A 92 8.84 1.36 5.26
CA MET A 92 8.32 0.80 4.02
C MET A 92 8.88 1.52 2.79
N LYS A 93 8.86 2.85 2.75
CA LYS A 93 9.39 3.64 1.62
C LYS A 93 10.89 3.41 1.41
N ARG A 94 11.66 3.36 2.49
CA ARG A 94 13.11 3.07 2.45
C ARG A 94 13.37 1.66 1.90
N GLY A 95 12.60 0.66 2.34
CA GLY A 95 12.69 -0.71 1.85
C GLY A 95 12.34 -0.81 0.36
N ILE A 96 11.26 -0.16 -0.08
CA ILE A 96 10.84 -0.11 -1.49
C ILE A 96 11.95 0.51 -2.35
N LEU A 97 12.54 1.63 -1.93
CA LEU A 97 13.63 2.29 -2.67
C LEU A 97 14.86 1.39 -2.77
N ARG A 98 15.30 0.79 -1.66
CA ARG A 98 16.45 -0.13 -1.65
C ARG A 98 16.24 -1.28 -2.63
N GLU A 99 15.12 -1.98 -2.51
CA GLU A 99 14.79 -3.11 -3.39
C GLU A 99 14.70 -2.71 -4.86
N THR A 100 14.16 -1.51 -5.15
CA THR A 100 14.09 -0.98 -6.53
C THR A 100 15.48 -0.77 -7.12
N LEU A 101 16.40 -0.19 -6.34
CA LEU A 101 17.78 0.06 -6.78
C LEU A 101 18.58 -1.23 -6.96
N GLU A 102 18.44 -2.18 -6.03
CA GLU A 102 19.10 -3.49 -6.12
C GLU A 102 18.64 -4.26 -7.37
N ARG A 103 17.33 -4.26 -7.66
CA ARG A 103 16.77 -4.86 -8.88
C ARG A 103 17.23 -4.17 -10.16
N ALA A 104 17.56 -2.88 -10.11
CA ALA A 104 18.15 -2.14 -11.21
C ALA A 104 19.66 -2.43 -11.39
N GLY A 105 20.25 -3.30 -10.57
CA GLY A 105 21.65 -3.68 -10.64
C GLY A 105 22.59 -2.74 -9.88
N VAL A 106 22.06 -1.79 -9.12
CA VAL A 106 22.88 -0.92 -8.26
C VAL A 106 23.36 -1.73 -7.05
N ARG A 107 24.65 -2.03 -7.01
CA ARG A 107 25.30 -2.78 -5.93
C ARG A 107 25.94 -1.82 -4.93
N GLN A 108 26.17 -2.29 -3.70
CA GLN A 108 26.84 -1.53 -2.64
C GLN A 108 26.15 -0.19 -2.32
N LEU A 109 24.83 -0.24 -2.09
CA LEU A 109 24.07 0.94 -1.73
C LEU A 109 24.53 1.49 -0.37
N PRO A 110 24.81 2.80 -0.26
CA PRO A 110 25.04 3.42 1.04
C PRO A 110 23.78 3.35 1.91
N GLU A 111 23.90 3.80 3.16
CA GLU A 111 22.73 4.01 4.00
C GLU A 111 21.79 5.03 3.35
N ILE A 112 20.50 4.68 3.25
CA ILE A 112 19.48 5.55 2.69
C ILE A 112 18.99 6.46 3.82
N ALA A 113 19.47 7.70 3.82
CA ALA A 113 19.03 8.73 4.74
C ALA A 113 17.53 9.03 4.57
N VAL A 114 16.83 9.17 5.69
CA VAL A 114 15.41 9.50 5.72
C VAL A 114 15.24 10.99 6.01
N HIS A 115 14.64 11.71 5.07
CA HIS A 115 14.21 13.10 5.28
C HIS A 115 12.73 13.11 5.65
N ALA A 116 12.46 13.25 6.95
CA ALA A 116 11.11 13.28 7.50
C ALA A 116 10.73 14.70 7.96
N ALA A 117 9.42 14.95 8.00
CA ALA A 117 8.82 16.19 8.50
C ALA A 117 7.46 15.85 9.13
N GLU A 118 6.75 16.86 9.63
CA GLU A 118 5.38 16.67 10.12
C GLU A 118 4.49 15.99 9.06
N PRO A 119 3.92 14.79 9.33
CA PRO A 119 3.17 14.03 8.34
C PRO A 119 1.84 14.66 7.90
N TRP A 120 1.34 15.65 8.63
CA TRP A 120 0.04 16.28 8.34
C TRP A 120 0.17 17.72 7.83
N HIS A 121 -0.86 18.15 7.10
CA HIS A 121 -1.01 19.53 6.62
C HIS A 121 0.17 20.09 5.77
N TYR A 122 1.05 19.23 5.26
CA TYR A 122 2.26 19.64 4.52
C TYR A 122 2.01 20.15 3.08
N ARG A 123 0.83 19.89 2.49
CA ARG A 123 0.54 20.30 1.10
C ARG A 123 0.16 21.78 1.05
N ASN A 124 1.03 22.60 0.47
CA ASN A 124 0.81 24.03 0.25
C ASN A 124 -0.16 24.36 -0.91
N ARG A 125 -0.43 23.39 -1.80
CA ARG A 125 -1.32 23.54 -2.94
C ARG A 125 -2.16 22.28 -3.13
N ILE A 126 -3.43 22.47 -3.45
CA ILE A 126 -4.35 21.40 -3.86
C ILE A 126 -4.96 21.73 -5.23
N ARG A 127 -5.33 20.69 -5.97
CA ARG A 127 -6.15 20.79 -7.18
C ARG A 127 -7.35 19.89 -7.00
N LEU A 128 -8.53 20.50 -7.01
CA LEU A 128 -9.79 19.78 -6.91
C LEU A 128 -10.38 19.61 -8.31
N ARG A 129 -10.91 18.42 -8.59
CA ARG A 129 -11.71 18.18 -9.78
C ARG A 129 -13.14 18.65 -9.51
N CYS A 130 -13.72 19.37 -10.47
CA CYS A 130 -15.12 19.76 -10.46
C CYS A 130 -15.87 18.98 -11.54
N GLU A 131 -16.90 18.25 -11.15
CA GLU A 131 -17.79 17.55 -12.08
C GLU A 131 -19.20 17.52 -11.49
N ASN A 132 -20.22 17.88 -12.27
CA ASN A 132 -21.62 17.91 -11.83
C ASN A 132 -21.81 18.66 -10.49
N ASN A 133 -21.16 19.83 -10.35
CA ASN A 133 -21.15 20.65 -9.12
C ASN A 133 -20.57 19.95 -7.87
N ARG A 134 -19.78 18.89 -8.04
CA ARG A 134 -19.07 18.21 -6.97
C ARG A 134 -17.58 18.50 -7.07
N LEU A 135 -16.99 18.92 -5.95
CA LEU A 135 -15.56 19.16 -5.81
C LEU A 135 -14.90 18.01 -5.06
N GLY A 136 -13.77 17.50 -5.56
CA GLY A 136 -13.05 16.45 -4.85
C GLY A 136 -11.82 15.92 -5.58
N TYR A 137 -11.41 14.72 -5.18
CA TYR A 137 -10.34 13.94 -5.81
C TYR A 137 -10.92 12.70 -6.48
N ASN A 138 -10.18 12.14 -7.43
CA ASN A 138 -10.56 10.88 -8.07
C ASN A 138 -10.53 9.71 -7.08
N ARG A 139 -11.35 8.70 -7.35
CA ARG A 139 -11.32 7.44 -6.62
C ARG A 139 -9.99 6.73 -6.92
N ARG A 140 -9.51 5.92 -6.00
CA ARG A 140 -8.36 5.06 -6.26
C ARG A 140 -8.67 4.09 -7.41
N GLY A 141 -7.84 4.10 -8.45
CA GLY A 141 -7.94 3.19 -9.59
C GLY A 141 -9.09 3.47 -10.57
N SER A 142 -9.60 4.72 -10.59
CA SER A 142 -10.55 5.22 -11.60
C SER A 142 -9.87 6.09 -12.65
#